data_AF-A0A9C7UTG3-F1
#
_entry.id   AF-A0A9C7UTG3-F1
#
_cell.length_a   1.000
_cell.length_b   1.000
_cell.length_c   1.000
_cell.angle_alpha   90.00
_cell.angle_beta   90.00
_cell.angle_gamma   90.00
#
_symmetry.space_group_name_H-M   'P 1'
#
loop_
_entity.id
_entity.type
_entity.pdbx_description
1 polymer ?
#
loop_
_entity_poly.entity_id
_entity_poly.type
_entity_poly.pdbx_seq_one_letter_code
_entity_poly.pdbx_strand_id
1 'polypeptide(L)'
;MEEEAAVNTLQDNCQVCCLDKNKDAANLAKYKCPSCGTRTCSLICVKTHKEQTGCDGKRQKIQFVPMTQYTEETFLNDYTFLEQVHRASSAATVQLQRWKDEQKSWFHVQKKNKVLERKAKQSNISVCFLPRVFTKAKLNQSVYSFKNGCIFWSLRLIFPHLKLAWQVTRVDENEPLKEVLQNIFQPKPSLSRNRKLSQLLRTYSQYKVEQMQVYLVSEKRRDLDHKTFERCDMTFSLKQILQGKIVVEFPTVAVLLPFEDLESIHRSH
;
A
#
# COMPACT_ATOMS: atom_id res chain seq x y z
N MET A 1 -15.34 26.62 -62.95
CA MET A 1 -15.67 27.09 -61.59
C MET A 1 -17.17 27.27 -61.59
N GLU A 2 -17.99 26.40 -61.02
CA GLU A 2 -17.81 25.43 -59.93
C GLU A 2 -18.59 24.17 -60.32
N GLU A 3 -18.00 22.99 -60.11
CA GLU A 3 -18.61 21.70 -60.38
C GLU A 3 -19.15 21.14 -59.06
N GLU A 4 -20.44 20.83 -59.04
CA GLU A 4 -21.23 20.46 -57.88
C GLU A 4 -20.69 19.19 -57.18
N ALA A 5 -20.19 19.35 -55.95
CA ALA A 5 -19.95 18.23 -55.05
C ALA A 5 -21.27 17.81 -54.39
N ALA A 6 -22.00 16.88 -55.01
CA ALA A 6 -23.11 16.18 -54.40
C ALA A 6 -22.60 15.33 -53.21
N VAL A 7 -22.66 15.89 -52.00
CA VAL A 7 -22.33 15.19 -50.75
C VAL A 7 -23.38 14.11 -50.48
N ASN A 8 -22.96 12.86 -50.65
CA ASN A 8 -23.72 11.63 -50.42
C ASN A 8 -24.32 11.58 -49.00
N THR A 9 -25.56 12.03 -48.85
CA THR A 9 -26.23 12.36 -47.57
C THR A 9 -26.93 11.15 -46.92
N LEU A 10 -26.77 9.94 -47.47
CA LEU A 10 -27.40 8.71 -46.95
C LEU A 10 -26.55 7.97 -45.90
N GLN A 11 -25.28 8.35 -45.70
CA GLN A 11 -24.31 7.62 -44.88
C GLN A 11 -24.34 7.98 -43.37
N ASP A 12 -25.01 9.08 -42.99
CA ASP A 12 -24.87 9.71 -41.67
C ASP A 12 -26.11 9.64 -40.77
N ASN A 13 -27.12 8.85 -41.11
CA ASN A 13 -28.33 8.74 -40.29
C ASN A 13 -28.26 7.60 -39.26
N CYS A 14 -28.95 7.78 -38.14
CA CYS A 14 -29.07 6.76 -37.09
C CYS A 14 -29.91 5.57 -37.55
N GLN A 15 -29.28 4.39 -37.64
CA GLN A 15 -29.93 3.17 -38.12
C GLN A 15 -30.95 2.57 -37.16
N VAL A 16 -30.99 3.02 -35.90
CA VAL A 16 -31.98 2.56 -34.90
C VAL A 16 -33.23 3.43 -34.97
N CYS A 17 -33.09 4.75 -35.07
CA CYS A 17 -34.24 5.65 -35.20
C CYS A 17 -34.99 5.47 -36.52
N CYS A 18 -34.29 5.09 -37.60
CA CYS A 18 -34.94 4.81 -38.89
C CYS A 18 -35.85 3.56 -38.87
N LEU A 19 -35.76 2.71 -37.84
CA LEU A 19 -36.57 1.49 -37.70
C LEU A 19 -37.83 1.73 -36.86
N ASP A 20 -37.86 2.80 -36.05
CA ASP A 20 -39.01 3.15 -35.22
C ASP A 20 -40.02 3.96 -36.04
N LYS A 21 -41.11 3.32 -36.49
CA LYS A 21 -42.22 3.93 -37.25
C LYS A 21 -43.00 5.04 -36.51
N ASN A 22 -42.58 5.41 -35.30
CA ASN A 22 -43.28 6.30 -34.38
C ASN A 22 -42.46 7.57 -34.03
N LYS A 23 -41.36 7.83 -34.77
CA LYS A 23 -40.49 9.00 -34.59
C LYS A 23 -40.20 9.66 -35.94
N ASP A 24 -40.83 10.78 -36.22
CA ASP A 24 -40.76 11.53 -37.50
C ASP A 24 -39.43 12.26 -37.77
N ALA A 25 -38.33 11.92 -37.10
CA ALA A 25 -37.03 12.56 -37.33
C ALA A 25 -35.89 11.53 -37.29
N ALA A 26 -35.39 11.17 -38.47
CA ALA A 26 -34.13 10.45 -38.63
C ALA A 26 -32.98 11.36 -38.16
N ASN A 27 -32.59 11.21 -36.88
CA ASN A 27 -31.48 11.96 -36.32
C ASN A 27 -30.15 11.52 -36.93
N LEU A 28 -29.25 12.48 -37.13
CA LEU A 28 -27.86 12.22 -37.54
C LEU A 28 -27.15 11.33 -36.51
N ALA A 29 -26.42 10.34 -37.00
CA ALA A 29 -25.62 9.44 -36.21
C ALA A 29 -24.39 10.17 -35.64
N LYS A 30 -24.18 9.99 -34.34
CA LYS A 30 -23.04 10.56 -33.59
C LYS A 30 -22.02 9.49 -33.22
N TYR A 31 -22.44 8.23 -33.16
CA TYR A 31 -21.63 7.11 -32.70
C TYR A 31 -21.72 5.94 -33.68
N LYS A 32 -20.64 5.18 -33.79
CA LYS A 32 -20.57 3.94 -34.59
C LYS A 32 -20.14 2.80 -33.69
N CYS A 33 -20.91 1.71 -33.67
CA CYS A 33 -20.58 0.53 -32.87
C CYS A 33 -19.30 -0.12 -33.43
N PRO A 34 -18.26 -0.36 -32.61
CA PRO A 34 -17.01 -0.94 -33.08
C PRO A 34 -17.07 -2.45 -33.36
N SER A 35 -18.15 -3.13 -32.94
CA SER A 35 -18.39 -4.56 -33.17
C SER A 35 -19.10 -4.80 -34.51
N CYS A 36 -20.30 -4.24 -34.68
CA CYS A 36 -21.15 -4.48 -35.84
C CYS A 36 -21.26 -3.28 -36.81
N GLY A 37 -20.63 -2.14 -36.50
CA GLY A 37 -20.67 -0.95 -37.35
C GLY A 37 -21.97 -0.14 -37.28
N THR A 38 -22.95 -0.55 -36.47
CA THR A 38 -24.26 0.14 -36.36
C THR A 38 -24.10 1.60 -35.94
N ARG A 39 -24.72 2.51 -36.69
CA ARG A 39 -24.68 3.96 -36.47
C ARG A 39 -25.83 4.41 -35.58
N THR A 40 -25.53 5.16 -34.53
CA THR A 40 -26.48 5.57 -33.48
C THR A 40 -26.35 7.05 -33.13
N CYS A 41 -27.45 7.73 -32.82
CA CYS A 41 -27.45 9.16 -32.48
C CYS A 41 -27.35 9.45 -30.97
N SER A 42 -27.67 8.47 -30.13
CA SER A 42 -27.78 8.64 -28.67
C SER A 42 -27.47 7.35 -27.92
N LEU A 43 -27.23 7.48 -26.60
CA LEU A 43 -27.03 6.34 -25.72
C LEU A 43 -28.23 5.37 -25.70
N ILE A 44 -29.45 5.89 -25.87
CA ILE A 44 -30.66 5.05 -25.96
C ILE A 44 -30.55 4.14 -27.17
N CYS A 45 -30.24 4.69 -28.36
CA CYS A 45 -30.03 3.90 -29.57
C CYS A 45 -28.85 2.93 -29.46
N VAL A 46 -27.81 3.28 -28.71
CA VAL A 46 -26.69 2.36 -28.41
C VAL A 46 -27.19 1.16 -27.59
N LYS A 47 -28.05 1.35 -26.60
CA LYS A 47 -28.59 0.23 -25.81
C LYS A 47 -29.60 -0.59 -26.60
N THR A 48 -30.54 0.08 -27.28
CA THR A 48 -31.59 -0.57 -28.07
C THR A 48 -31.01 -1.50 -29.14
N HIS A 49 -29.99 -1.08 -29.91
CA HIS A 49 -29.41 -2.01 -30.89
C HIS A 49 -28.69 -3.18 -30.21
N LYS A 50 -27.98 -2.96 -29.09
CA LYS A 50 -27.30 -4.06 -28.39
C LYS A 50 -28.28 -5.10 -27.89
N GLU A 51 -29.43 -4.68 -27.37
CA GLU A 51 -30.51 -5.56 -26.93
C GLU A 51 -31.16 -6.28 -28.12
N GLN A 52 -31.50 -5.56 -29.19
CA GLN A 52 -32.19 -6.15 -30.35
C GLN A 52 -31.30 -7.09 -31.18
N THR A 53 -30.00 -6.79 -31.28
CA THR A 53 -29.05 -7.56 -32.12
C THR A 53 -28.16 -8.51 -31.32
N GLY A 54 -28.25 -8.50 -29.99
CA GLY A 54 -27.35 -9.26 -29.12
C GLY A 54 -25.89 -8.81 -29.19
N CYS A 55 -25.63 -7.57 -29.65
CA CYS A 55 -24.27 -7.07 -29.84
C CYS A 55 -23.57 -6.73 -28.51
N ASP A 56 -22.37 -7.26 -28.28
CA ASP A 56 -21.55 -6.97 -27.09
C ASP A 56 -20.88 -5.58 -27.12
N GLY A 57 -20.84 -4.96 -28.31
CA GLY A 57 -20.18 -3.69 -28.55
C GLY A 57 -18.65 -3.74 -28.48
N LYS A 58 -18.03 -4.92 -28.55
CA LYS A 58 -16.57 -5.08 -28.58
C LYS A 58 -16.13 -5.49 -29.99
N ARG A 59 -15.13 -4.79 -30.53
CA ARG A 59 -14.53 -5.13 -31.83
C ARG A 59 -13.94 -6.54 -31.76
N GLN A 60 -14.34 -7.41 -32.68
CA GLN A 60 -13.73 -8.73 -32.84
C GLN A 60 -12.34 -8.57 -33.48
N LYS A 61 -11.29 -8.67 -32.68
CA LYS A 61 -9.89 -8.50 -33.14
C LYS A 61 -9.36 -9.68 -33.96
N ILE A 62 -10.05 -10.83 -33.94
CA ILE A 62 -9.61 -12.10 -34.54
C ILE A 62 -10.51 -12.54 -35.70
N GLN A 63 -11.21 -11.59 -36.32
CA GLN A 63 -12.09 -11.90 -37.45
C GLN A 63 -11.26 -12.34 -38.66
N PHE A 64 -11.65 -13.45 -39.28
CA PHE A 64 -10.99 -13.95 -40.48
C PHE A 64 -11.19 -12.96 -41.65
N VAL A 65 -10.09 -12.61 -42.32
CA VAL A 65 -10.08 -11.81 -43.54
C VAL A 65 -9.45 -12.65 -44.65
N PRO A 66 -10.16 -12.91 -45.76
CA PRO A 66 -9.60 -13.62 -46.91
C PRO A 66 -8.37 -12.89 -47.45
N MET A 67 -7.37 -13.64 -47.94
CA MET A 67 -6.10 -13.06 -48.41
C MET A 67 -6.29 -12.02 -49.53
N THR A 68 -7.33 -12.17 -50.36
CA THR A 68 -7.68 -11.23 -51.43
C THR A 68 -8.14 -9.86 -50.92
N GLN A 69 -8.55 -9.75 -49.65
CA GLN A 69 -9.01 -8.52 -49.00
C GLN A 69 -8.08 -8.10 -47.85
N TYR A 70 -6.93 -8.76 -47.70
CA TYR A 70 -5.96 -8.46 -46.67
C TYR A 70 -5.19 -7.18 -47.04
N THR A 71 -5.39 -6.13 -46.26
CA THR A 71 -4.81 -4.80 -46.47
C THR A 71 -3.72 -4.52 -45.44
N GLU A 72 -2.95 -3.45 -45.67
CA GLU A 72 -1.97 -2.98 -44.69
C GLU A 72 -2.63 -2.59 -43.35
N GLU A 73 -3.87 -2.09 -43.37
CA GLU A 73 -4.62 -1.80 -42.14
C GLU A 73 -4.94 -3.07 -41.33
N THR A 74 -5.33 -4.17 -42.00
CA THR A 74 -5.55 -5.45 -41.31
C THR A 74 -4.24 -5.98 -40.72
N PHE A 75 -3.12 -5.85 -41.44
CA PHE A 75 -1.80 -6.20 -40.94
C PHE A 75 -1.39 -5.43 -39.68
N LEU A 76 -1.56 -4.10 -39.67
CA LEU A 76 -1.23 -3.27 -38.50
C LEU A 76 -2.12 -3.60 -37.30
N ASN A 77 -3.40 -3.91 -37.53
CA ASN A 77 -4.31 -4.36 -36.47
C ASN A 77 -3.85 -5.69 -35.87
N ASP A 78 -3.47 -6.67 -36.70
CA ASP A 78 -2.96 -7.98 -36.27
C ASP A 78 -1.64 -7.85 -35.50
N TYR A 79 -0.70 -7.07 -36.03
CA TYR A 79 0.58 -6.78 -35.36
C TYR A 79 0.35 -6.16 -33.97
N THR A 80 -0.51 -5.16 -33.89
CA THR A 80 -0.86 -4.50 -32.61
C THR A 80 -1.51 -5.48 -31.63
N PHE A 81 -2.36 -6.37 -32.12
CA PHE A 81 -2.98 -7.41 -31.31
C PHE A 81 -1.93 -8.39 -30.76
N LEU A 82 -1.01 -8.87 -31.60
CA LEU A 82 0.08 -9.76 -31.17
C LEU A 82 0.99 -9.10 -30.13
N GLU A 83 1.31 -7.82 -30.30
CA GLU A 83 2.05 -7.04 -29.31
C GLU A 83 1.30 -6.94 -27.97
N GLN A 84 -0.02 -6.71 -28.00
CA GLN A 84 -0.84 -6.68 -26.77
C GLN A 84 -0.84 -8.04 -26.06
N VAL A 85 -0.96 -9.14 -26.82
CA VAL A 85 -0.90 -10.50 -26.27
C VAL A 85 0.48 -10.77 -25.66
N HIS A 86 1.55 -10.38 -26.34
CA HIS A 86 2.92 -10.55 -25.85
C HIS A 86 3.18 -9.74 -24.56
N ARG A 87 2.66 -8.51 -24.48
CA ARG A 87 2.73 -7.69 -23.27
C ARG A 87 1.94 -8.32 -22.12
N ALA A 88 0.74 -8.83 -22.38
CA ALA A 88 -0.08 -9.48 -21.38
C ALA A 88 0.56 -10.76 -20.84
N SER A 89 1.14 -11.61 -21.72
CA SER A 89 1.83 -12.83 -21.31
C SER A 89 3.10 -12.53 -20.50
N SER A 90 3.86 -11.52 -20.91
CA SER A 90 5.03 -11.04 -20.17
C SER A 90 4.64 -10.51 -18.79
N ALA A 91 3.59 -9.70 -18.71
CA ALA A 91 3.06 -9.19 -17.45
C ALA A 91 2.58 -10.33 -16.51
N ALA A 92 1.86 -11.31 -17.05
CA ALA A 92 1.42 -12.48 -16.29
C ALA A 92 2.61 -13.31 -15.76
N THR A 93 3.66 -13.47 -16.57
CA THR A 93 4.89 -14.17 -16.16
C THR A 93 5.58 -13.45 -15.00
N VAL A 94 5.73 -12.12 -15.10
CA VAL A 94 6.29 -11.29 -14.03
C VAL A 94 5.44 -11.37 -12.76
N GLN A 95 4.11 -11.33 -12.88
CA GLN A 95 3.20 -11.47 -11.74
C GLN A 95 3.34 -12.85 -11.07
N LEU A 96 3.41 -13.92 -11.85
CA LEU A 96 3.61 -15.28 -11.33
C LEU A 96 4.95 -15.42 -10.60
N GLN A 97 6.03 -14.84 -11.14
CA GLN A 97 7.33 -14.84 -10.46
C GLN A 97 7.27 -14.07 -9.14
N ARG A 98 6.68 -12.87 -9.14
CA ARG A 98 6.47 -12.08 -7.91
C ARG A 98 5.69 -12.88 -6.87
N TRP A 99 4.61 -13.54 -7.26
CA TRP A 99 3.83 -14.39 -6.35
C TRP A 99 4.67 -15.54 -5.78
N LYS A 100 5.47 -16.24 -6.59
CA LYS A 100 6.37 -17.30 -6.13
C LYS A 100 7.42 -16.78 -5.14
N ASP A 101 7.99 -15.61 -5.40
CA ASP A 101 8.98 -14.99 -4.52
C ASP A 101 8.35 -14.50 -3.21
N GLU A 102 7.12 -13.97 -3.28
CA GLU A 102 6.31 -13.62 -2.11
C GLU A 102 6.01 -14.84 -1.25
N GLN A 103 5.66 -15.98 -1.85
CA GLN A 103 5.44 -17.25 -1.14
C GLN A 103 6.71 -17.70 -0.41
N LYS A 104 7.87 -17.74 -1.10
CA LYS A 104 9.16 -18.10 -0.47
C LYS A 104 9.51 -17.14 0.68
N SER A 105 9.40 -15.83 0.45
CA SER A 105 9.62 -14.80 1.47
C SER A 105 8.69 -15.00 2.67
N TRP A 106 7.43 -15.35 2.43
CA TRP A 106 6.44 -15.62 3.47
C TRP A 106 6.86 -16.80 4.35
N PHE A 107 7.29 -17.93 3.78
CA PHE A 107 7.81 -19.07 4.56
C PHE A 107 9.02 -18.69 5.42
N HIS A 108 9.98 -17.93 4.87
CA HIS A 108 11.16 -17.48 5.63
C HIS A 108 10.79 -16.54 6.78
N VAL A 109 9.91 -15.57 6.54
CA VAL A 109 9.45 -14.64 7.59
C VAL A 109 8.62 -15.36 8.64
N GLN A 110 7.77 -16.32 8.27
CA GLN A 110 7.06 -17.14 9.24
C GLN A 110 8.01 -17.94 10.12
N LYS A 111 9.07 -18.54 9.55
CA LYS A 111 10.07 -19.27 10.32
C LYS A 111 10.80 -18.35 11.30
N LYS A 112 11.25 -17.18 10.84
CA LYS A 112 11.90 -16.16 11.67
C LYS A 112 10.98 -15.67 12.80
N ASN A 113 9.73 -15.34 12.47
CA ASN A 113 8.73 -14.87 13.43
C ASN A 113 8.38 -15.94 14.45
N LYS A 114 8.26 -17.21 14.05
CA LYS A 114 8.07 -18.34 14.99
C LYS A 114 9.23 -18.50 15.97
N VAL A 115 10.48 -18.33 15.51
CA VAL A 115 11.65 -18.37 16.40
C VAL A 115 11.60 -17.20 17.38
N LEU A 116 11.36 -15.99 16.88
CA LEU A 116 11.23 -14.79 17.70
C LEU A 116 10.11 -14.94 18.74
N GLU A 117 8.93 -15.42 18.34
CA GLU A 117 7.78 -15.67 19.23
C GLU A 117 8.13 -16.67 20.34
N ARG A 118 8.74 -17.80 20.00
CA ARG A 118 9.14 -18.81 20.99
C ARG A 118 10.15 -18.25 21.99
N LYS A 119 11.15 -17.50 21.51
CA LYS A 119 12.18 -16.89 22.35
C LYS A 119 11.63 -15.76 23.22
N ALA A 120 10.73 -14.95 22.70
CA ALA A 120 10.03 -13.94 23.48
C ALA A 120 9.16 -14.58 24.58
N LYS A 121 8.44 -15.67 24.26
CA LYS A 121 7.62 -16.43 25.23
C LYS A 121 8.45 -16.99 26.39
N GLN A 122 9.70 -17.41 26.16
CA GLN A 122 10.61 -17.85 27.24
C GLN A 122 10.90 -16.72 28.25
N SER A 123 10.86 -15.47 27.80
CA SER A 123 11.00 -14.27 28.64
C SER A 123 9.65 -13.73 29.14
N ASN A 124 8.56 -14.51 29.04
CA ASN A 124 7.19 -14.11 29.36
C ASN A 124 6.69 -12.90 28.52
N ILE A 125 7.14 -12.76 27.27
CA ILE A 125 6.70 -11.71 26.34
C ILE A 125 5.83 -12.34 25.25
N SER A 126 4.62 -11.81 25.05
CA SER A 126 3.69 -12.32 24.03
C SER A 126 3.76 -11.48 22.75
N VAL A 127 4.38 -12.00 21.69
CA VAL A 127 4.47 -11.28 20.40
C VAL A 127 3.35 -11.72 19.45
N CYS A 128 2.64 -10.74 18.89
CA CYS A 128 1.60 -10.94 17.88
C CYS A 128 2.05 -10.31 16.55
N PHE A 129 2.06 -11.08 15.46
CA PHE A 129 2.39 -10.58 14.13
C PHE A 129 1.13 -10.28 13.32
N LEU A 130 1.14 -9.14 12.65
CA LEU A 130 0.09 -8.68 11.75
C LEU A 130 0.34 -9.20 10.31
N PRO A 131 -0.70 -9.24 9.48
CA PRO A 131 -0.53 -9.50 8.04
C PRO A 131 0.43 -8.50 7.37
N ARG A 132 1.17 -8.93 6.35
CA ARG A 132 2.17 -8.08 5.65
C ARG A 132 1.60 -6.85 4.95
N VAL A 133 0.28 -6.79 4.74
CA VAL A 133 -0.37 -5.61 4.17
C VAL A 133 -0.26 -4.39 5.08
N PHE A 134 -0.16 -4.61 6.40
CA PHE A 134 -0.04 -3.54 7.39
C PHE A 134 1.35 -2.90 7.37
N THR A 135 1.39 -1.56 7.49
CA THR A 135 2.65 -0.79 7.55
C THR A 135 3.53 -1.20 8.72
N LYS A 136 2.93 -1.49 9.89
CA LYS A 136 3.63 -1.96 11.09
C LYS A 136 4.37 -3.28 10.82
N ALA A 137 3.77 -4.22 10.10
CA ALA A 137 4.42 -5.47 9.72
C ALA A 137 5.61 -5.25 8.76
N LYS A 138 5.45 -4.34 7.78
CA LYS A 138 6.53 -4.00 6.83
C LYS A 138 7.74 -3.35 7.51
N LEU A 139 7.49 -2.58 8.56
CA LEU A 139 8.52 -1.89 9.33
C LEU A 139 9.22 -2.80 10.35
N ASN A 140 8.67 -3.98 10.65
CA ASN A 140 9.24 -4.84 11.68
C ASN A 140 10.54 -5.50 11.20
N GLN A 141 11.64 -5.10 11.82
CA GLN A 141 12.96 -5.70 11.63
C GLN A 141 13.43 -6.48 12.86
N SER A 142 12.55 -6.78 13.83
CA SER A 142 12.92 -7.52 15.04
C SER A 142 13.39 -8.93 14.70
N VAL A 143 14.45 -9.41 15.36
CA VAL A 143 15.09 -10.70 15.10
C VAL A 143 15.63 -11.30 16.39
N TYR A 144 15.59 -12.62 16.52
CA TYR A 144 16.39 -13.31 17.53
C TYR A 144 17.78 -13.63 16.96
N SER A 145 18.84 -13.22 17.67
CA SER A 145 20.23 -13.55 17.31
C SER A 145 20.68 -14.78 18.08
N PHE A 146 20.93 -15.88 17.36
CA PHE A 146 21.47 -17.09 17.98
C PHE A 146 22.89 -16.89 18.52
N LYS A 147 23.69 -16.04 17.87
CA LYS A 147 25.08 -15.75 18.29
C LYS A 147 25.12 -15.04 19.64
N ASN A 148 24.26 -14.05 19.83
CA ASN A 148 24.26 -13.22 21.04
C ASN A 148 23.30 -13.75 22.11
N GLY A 149 22.46 -14.73 21.77
CA GLY A 149 21.48 -15.31 22.69
C GLY A 149 20.34 -14.36 23.07
N CYS A 150 20.15 -13.27 22.32
CA CYS A 150 19.19 -12.20 22.65
C CYS A 150 18.32 -11.79 21.46
N ILE A 151 17.20 -11.15 21.76
CA ILE A 151 16.32 -10.51 20.79
C ILE A 151 16.83 -9.10 20.51
N PHE A 152 16.96 -8.79 19.22
CA PHE A 152 17.11 -7.44 18.71
C PHE A 152 15.76 -6.91 18.28
N TRP A 153 15.26 -5.91 18.99
CA TRP A 153 13.96 -5.32 18.74
C TRP A 153 14.06 -4.19 17.71
N SER A 154 13.01 -4.07 16.88
CA SER A 154 12.63 -2.76 16.38
C SER A 154 11.91 -2.02 17.51
N LEU A 155 12.12 -0.72 17.63
CA LEU A 155 11.49 0.10 18.66
C LEU A 155 10.96 1.37 18.01
N ARG A 156 9.68 1.65 18.22
CA ARG A 156 9.07 2.91 17.80
C ARG A 156 9.00 3.86 18.97
N LEU A 157 9.55 5.05 18.77
CA LEU A 157 9.55 6.14 19.74
C LEU A 157 8.60 7.22 19.26
N ILE A 158 7.70 7.66 20.14
CA ILE A 158 6.77 8.76 19.89
C ILE A 158 7.21 9.94 20.76
N PHE A 159 7.29 11.11 20.14
CA PHE A 159 7.66 12.38 20.77
C PHE A 159 6.48 13.34 20.65
N PRO A 160 5.57 13.37 21.64
CA PRO A 160 4.33 14.12 21.57
C PRO A 160 4.55 15.62 21.30
N HIS A 161 5.53 16.23 21.98
CA HIS A 161 5.89 17.64 21.82
C HIS A 161 6.09 18.05 20.37
N LEU A 162 6.75 17.19 19.59
CA LEU A 162 7.11 17.44 18.20
C LEU A 162 6.12 16.82 17.20
N LYS A 163 5.08 16.13 17.67
CA LYS A 163 4.19 15.28 16.86
C LYS A 163 4.97 14.38 15.92
N LEU A 164 6.06 13.82 16.44
CA LEU A 164 7.01 13.02 15.69
C LEU A 164 6.99 11.58 16.17
N ALA A 165 7.11 10.63 15.24
CA ALA A 165 7.52 9.29 15.57
C ALA A 165 8.83 8.93 14.86
N TRP A 166 9.72 8.27 15.59
CA TRP A 166 10.98 7.76 15.12
C TRP A 166 11.03 6.25 15.27
N GLN A 167 11.74 5.57 14.39
CA GLN A 167 11.93 4.13 14.49
C GLN A 167 13.41 3.82 14.56
N VAL A 168 13.78 3.03 15.56
CA VAL A 168 15.12 2.49 15.75
C VAL A 168 15.04 0.99 15.53
N THR A 169 16.05 0.44 14.87
CA THR A 169 16.15 -1.00 14.62
C THR A 169 17.39 -1.55 15.30
N ARG A 170 17.35 -2.85 15.61
CA ARG A 170 18.45 -3.59 16.24
C ARG A 170 18.79 -3.11 17.66
N VAL A 171 17.78 -2.78 18.46
CA VAL A 171 17.96 -2.47 19.88
C VAL A 171 18.10 -3.77 20.66
N ASP A 172 19.17 -3.93 21.45
CA ASP A 172 19.37 -5.13 22.27
C ASP A 172 18.35 -5.18 23.41
N GLU A 173 17.71 -6.33 23.63
CA GLU A 173 16.71 -6.48 24.69
C GLU A 173 17.29 -6.31 26.10
N ASN A 174 18.60 -6.52 26.27
CA ASN A 174 19.26 -6.43 27.58
C ASN A 174 19.82 -5.04 27.86
N GLU A 175 19.82 -4.15 26.87
CA GLU A 175 20.27 -2.76 27.03
C GLU A 175 19.23 -1.97 27.85
N PRO A 176 19.65 -1.23 28.90
CA PRO A 176 18.77 -0.33 29.64
C PRO A 176 18.15 0.73 28.73
N LEU A 177 16.87 1.03 28.94
CA LEU A 177 16.17 1.99 28.07
C LEU A 177 16.81 3.39 28.10
N LYS A 178 17.42 3.77 29.23
CA LYS A 178 18.22 4.98 29.37
C LYS A 178 19.35 5.07 28.34
N GLU A 179 20.15 4.01 28.21
CA GLU A 179 21.32 3.96 27.29
C GLU A 179 20.85 4.03 25.83
N VAL A 180 19.76 3.33 25.52
CA VAL A 180 19.12 3.38 24.20
C VAL A 180 18.74 4.82 23.83
N LEU A 181 18.06 5.54 24.72
CA LEU A 181 17.66 6.94 24.49
C LEU A 181 18.86 7.88 24.41
N GLN A 182 19.87 7.70 25.27
CA GLN A 182 21.09 8.51 25.23
C GLN A 182 21.81 8.36 23.88
N ASN A 183 21.99 7.13 23.38
CA ASN A 183 22.61 6.88 22.07
C ASN A 183 21.80 7.46 20.90
N ILE A 184 20.48 7.58 21.04
CA ILE A 184 19.62 8.20 20.02
C ILE A 184 19.76 9.71 20.02
N PHE A 185 19.84 10.33 21.21
CA PHE A 185 19.97 11.78 21.36
C PHE A 185 21.40 12.30 21.18
N GLN A 186 22.39 11.42 21.01
CA GLN A 186 23.74 11.80 20.66
C GLN A 186 23.79 12.39 19.24
N PRO A 187 24.44 13.55 19.04
CA PRO A 187 24.57 14.16 17.72
C PRO A 187 25.46 13.28 16.83
N LYS A 188 24.90 12.78 15.73
CA LYS A 188 25.61 11.95 14.75
C LYS A 188 25.84 12.73 13.45
N PRO A 189 27.10 12.93 13.01
CA PRO A 189 27.42 13.79 11.86
C PRO A 189 26.84 13.27 10.53
N SER A 190 26.60 11.96 10.40
CA SER A 190 26.09 11.34 9.16
C SER A 190 24.59 11.55 8.90
N LEU A 191 23.82 12.04 9.87
CA LEU A 191 22.35 12.13 9.83
C LEU A 191 21.81 13.55 9.57
N SER A 192 22.71 14.50 9.28
CA SER A 192 22.46 15.95 9.14
C SER A 192 21.39 16.36 8.10
N ARG A 193 21.05 15.49 7.13
CA ARG A 193 20.04 15.79 6.08
C ARG A 193 18.59 15.61 6.52
N ASN A 194 18.30 14.98 7.65
CA ASN A 194 16.92 14.70 8.06
C ASN A 194 16.38 15.79 8.98
N ARG A 195 15.59 16.73 8.41
CA ARG A 195 14.97 17.85 9.14
C ARG A 195 14.23 17.44 10.42
N LYS A 196 13.53 16.30 10.39
CA LYS A 196 12.78 15.76 11.54
C LYS A 196 13.70 15.33 12.68
N LEU A 197 14.80 14.65 12.35
CA LEU A 197 15.79 14.21 13.33
C LEU A 197 16.57 15.41 13.89
N SER A 198 16.93 16.38 13.05
CA SER A 198 17.59 17.62 13.51
C SER A 198 16.72 18.39 14.50
N GLN A 199 15.40 18.46 14.24
CA GLN A 199 14.44 19.08 15.16
C GLN A 199 14.31 18.31 16.48
N LEU A 200 14.27 16.97 16.42
CA LEU A 200 14.25 16.11 17.60
C LEU A 200 15.49 16.32 18.46
N LEU A 201 16.68 16.22 17.88
CA LEU A 201 17.93 16.40 18.62
C LEU A 201 18.03 17.81 19.22
N ARG A 202 17.69 18.86 18.46
CA ARG A 202 17.70 20.24 18.97
C ARG A 202 16.84 20.42 20.22
N THR A 203 15.73 19.69 20.32
CA THR A 203 14.76 19.85 21.42
C THR A 203 15.07 18.92 22.59
N TYR A 204 15.21 17.62 22.32
CA TYR A 204 15.37 16.60 23.36
C TYR A 204 16.79 16.53 23.91
N SER A 205 17.84 16.90 23.15
CA SER A 205 19.21 16.94 23.67
C SER A 205 19.46 18.07 24.67
N GLN A 206 18.53 19.01 24.85
CA GLN A 206 18.60 20.04 25.89
C GLN A 206 18.28 19.52 27.29
N TYR A 207 17.59 18.37 27.37
CA TYR A 207 17.14 17.77 28.61
C TYR A 207 17.95 16.51 28.92
N LYS A 208 18.20 16.27 30.20
CA LYS A 208 18.78 15.00 30.64
C LYS A 208 17.73 13.89 30.50
N VAL A 209 18.15 12.71 30.04
CA VAL A 209 17.23 11.58 29.85
C VAL A 209 16.53 11.21 31.16
N GLU A 210 17.20 11.37 32.30
CA GLU A 210 16.68 11.12 33.64
C GLU A 210 15.50 12.02 34.03
N GLN A 211 15.36 13.18 33.40
CA GLN A 211 14.26 14.10 33.66
C GLN A 211 13.02 13.77 32.81
N MET A 212 13.18 12.95 31.75
CA MET A 212 12.11 12.60 30.84
C MET A 212 11.21 11.53 31.45
N GLN A 213 9.95 11.53 31.04
CA GLN A 213 9.00 10.47 31.39
C GLN A 213 8.78 9.56 30.20
N VAL A 214 8.87 8.25 30.42
CA VAL A 214 8.79 7.26 29.34
C VAL A 214 7.63 6.32 29.61
N TYR A 215 6.78 6.10 28.61
CA TYR A 215 5.59 5.27 28.72
C TYR A 215 5.54 4.22 27.61
N LEU A 216 5.31 2.96 27.99
CA LEU A 216 5.01 1.88 27.04
C LEU A 216 3.59 2.05 26.53
N VAL A 217 3.43 2.12 25.21
CA VAL A 217 2.13 2.17 24.54
C VAL A 217 1.69 0.75 24.27
N SER A 218 0.71 0.28 25.04
CA SER A 218 0.14 -1.06 24.87
C SER A 218 -1.19 -1.01 24.11
N GLU A 219 -1.33 -1.89 23.13
CA GLU A 219 -2.55 -2.10 22.36
C GLU A 219 -3.32 -3.27 22.99
N LYS A 220 -4.52 -3.02 23.55
CA LYS A 220 -5.33 -4.10 24.13
C LYS A 220 -5.93 -4.97 23.02
N ARG A 221 -6.00 -6.28 23.28
CA ARG A 221 -6.46 -7.30 22.32
C ARG A 221 -7.97 -7.27 22.04
N ARG A 222 -8.76 -6.67 22.93
CA ARG A 222 -10.23 -6.81 22.94
C ARG A 222 -10.99 -5.52 22.59
N ASP A 223 -10.40 -4.35 22.83
CA ASP A 223 -11.00 -3.06 22.51
C ASP A 223 -10.00 -2.27 21.66
N LEU A 224 -10.28 -2.14 20.36
CA LEU A 224 -9.40 -1.48 19.39
C LEU A 224 -9.20 0.02 19.65
N ASP A 225 -9.96 0.61 20.58
CA ASP A 225 -10.01 2.07 20.81
C ASP A 225 -9.26 2.57 22.05
N HIS A 226 -8.89 1.71 23.00
CA HIS A 226 -8.22 2.15 24.23
C HIS A 226 -6.76 1.70 24.27
N LYS A 227 -5.87 2.59 23.80
CA LYS A 227 -4.43 2.52 24.11
C LYS A 227 -4.24 2.72 25.61
N THR A 228 -3.42 1.88 26.23
CA THR A 228 -3.00 2.07 27.62
C THR A 228 -1.54 2.49 27.67
N PHE A 229 -1.24 3.44 28.54
CA PHE A 229 0.11 3.96 28.76
C PHE A 229 0.58 3.51 30.13
N GLU A 230 1.71 2.83 30.17
CA GLU A 230 2.31 2.35 31.41
C GLU A 230 3.68 2.99 31.58
N ARG A 231 3.92 3.59 32.74
CA ARG A 231 5.19 4.27 33.03
C ARG A 231 6.32 3.23 33.09
N CYS A 232 7.39 3.49 32.33
CA CYS A 232 8.59 2.67 32.33
C CYS A 232 9.64 3.26 33.28
N ASP A 233 10.32 2.38 34.01
CA ASP A 233 11.59 2.72 34.64
C ASP A 233 12.70 2.66 33.58
N MET A 234 13.46 3.74 33.44
CA MET A 234 14.53 3.84 32.44
C MET A 234 15.78 3.02 32.79
N THR A 235 15.93 2.61 34.06
CA THR A 235 17.02 1.75 34.50
C THR A 235 16.84 0.30 34.08
N PHE A 236 15.60 -0.11 33.77
CA PHE A 236 15.29 -1.45 33.31
C PHE A 236 15.62 -1.64 31.83
N SER A 237 15.99 -2.87 31.49
CA SER A 237 16.18 -3.29 30.11
C SER A 237 14.85 -3.44 29.39
N LEU A 238 14.87 -3.38 28.05
CA LEU A 238 13.67 -3.61 27.26
C LEU A 238 13.02 -4.97 27.58
N LYS A 239 13.81 -6.00 27.84
CA LYS A 239 13.33 -7.33 28.23
C LYS A 239 12.50 -7.27 29.52
N GLN A 240 12.98 -6.55 30.53
CA GLN A 240 12.27 -6.38 31.81
C GLN A 240 11.00 -5.55 31.64
N ILE A 241 11.06 -4.45 30.88
CA ILE A 241 9.92 -3.56 30.62
C ILE A 241 8.79 -4.30 29.89
N LEU A 242 9.13 -5.19 28.95
CA LEU A 242 8.16 -5.94 28.15
C LEU A 242 7.67 -7.23 28.82
N GLN A 243 8.24 -7.61 29.96
CA GLN A 243 7.90 -8.85 30.64
C GLN A 243 6.42 -8.86 31.07
N GLY A 244 5.71 -9.92 30.72
CA GLY A 244 4.27 -10.07 30.96
C GLY A 244 3.39 -9.24 30.02
N LYS A 245 3.95 -8.54 29.04
CA LYS A 245 3.22 -7.68 28.10
C LYS A 245 2.97 -8.36 26.76
N ILE A 246 2.01 -7.80 26.02
CA ILE A 246 1.71 -8.19 24.64
C ILE A 246 2.30 -7.13 23.71
N VAL A 247 3.11 -7.57 22.76
CA VAL A 247 3.75 -6.73 21.75
C VAL A 247 3.18 -7.07 20.38
N VAL A 248 2.57 -6.10 19.71
CA VAL A 248 2.11 -6.25 18.32
C VAL A 248 3.22 -5.79 17.39
N GLU A 249 3.82 -6.72 16.63
CA GLU A 249 5.01 -6.57 15.79
C GLU A 249 6.29 -6.18 16.56
N PHE A 250 6.29 -5.00 17.16
CA PHE A 250 7.40 -4.42 17.90
C PHE A 250 6.90 -3.40 18.94
N PRO A 251 7.64 -3.17 20.04
CA PRO A 251 7.25 -2.24 21.09
C PRO A 251 7.17 -0.78 20.61
N THR A 252 6.22 -0.04 21.16
CA THR A 252 6.08 1.40 20.96
C THR A 252 6.15 2.11 22.30
N VAL A 253 6.98 3.14 22.39
CA VAL A 253 7.26 3.88 23.61
C VAL A 253 7.07 5.37 23.34
N ALA A 254 6.41 6.08 24.23
CA ALA A 254 6.27 7.53 24.21
C ALA A 254 7.29 8.17 25.16
N VAL A 255 7.98 9.22 24.70
CA VAL A 255 8.98 9.96 25.46
C VAL A 255 8.49 11.39 25.64
N LEU A 256 8.17 11.75 26.89
CA LEU A 256 7.64 13.04 27.29
C LEU A 256 8.73 13.87 27.95
N LEU A 257 8.70 15.17 27.66
CA LEU A 257 9.53 16.14 28.35
C LEU A 257 8.98 16.41 29.78
N PRO A 258 9.80 16.93 30.71
CA PRO A 258 9.42 17.06 32.12
C PRO A 258 8.17 17.93 32.37
N PHE A 259 7.85 18.84 31.44
CA PHE A 259 6.71 19.74 31.51
C PHE A 259 5.45 19.20 30.80
N GLU A 260 5.51 18.00 30.19
CA GLU A 260 4.39 17.41 29.46
C GLU A 260 3.63 16.41 30.31
N ASP A 261 2.30 16.45 30.19
CA ASP A 261 1.41 15.47 30.80
C ASP A 261 1.03 14.32 29.85
N LEU A 262 0.48 13.24 30.42
CA LEU A 262 -0.01 12.06 29.70
C LEU A 262 -1.02 12.39 28.59
N GLU A 263 -1.82 13.46 28.74
CA GLU A 263 -2.76 13.91 27.71
C GLU A 263 -2.08 14.31 26.40
N SER A 264 -0.81 14.75 26.45
CA SER A 264 -0.03 15.11 25.27
C SER A 264 0.09 13.93 24.30
N ILE A 265 0.10 12.69 24.80
CA ILE A 265 0.17 11.49 23.97
C ILE A 265 -1.12 11.32 23.14
N HIS A 266 -2.29 11.56 23.75
CA HIS A 266 -3.59 11.46 23.07
C HIS A 266 -3.76 12.50 21.97
N ARG A 267 -3.22 13.72 22.17
CA ARG A 267 -3.28 14.83 21.20
C ARG A 267 -2.33 14.69 20.00
N SER A 268 -1.44 13.71 20.04
CA SER A 268 -0.37 13.50 19.04
C SER A 268 -0.68 12.43 17.98
N HIS A 269 -1.84 11.77 18.09
CA HIS A 269 -2.26 10.67 17.24
C HIS A 269 -3.22 11.07 16.12
#